data_AF-I2GGW7-F1
#
_entry.id   AF-I2GGW7-F1
#
_cell.length_a   1.000
_cell.length_b   1.000
_cell.length_c   1.000
_cell.angle_alpha   90.00
_cell.angle_beta   90.00
_cell.angle_gamma   90.00
#
_symmetry.space_group_name_H-M   'P 1'
#
loop_
_entity.id
_entity.type
_entity.pdbx_description
1 polymer ?
#
loop_
_entity_poly.entity_id
_entity_poly.type
_entity_poly.pdbx_seq_one_letter_code
_entity_poly.pdbx_strand_id
1 'polypeptide(L)'
;MTIEQSIRTLASALMLTGSLWAISACETKPVNPEPTTPDTVQPATGEPTEAGQPAGMPVTKTIGPAGGVIMLPDNHLTLTIPAGAVTKETTITVQPIENKAFGGAGQAYQITPNELPLQKAATLSWQYTPEDLDGSAPEALGLAYQDKNGVWQGRTDVKLDKAQQTASASVSHLAHWSFYEQFQIKVDRKVIAPTEQANLVVYYQLGASDPKGPNDLESLLAPLTPLKTLSASRVVRWTINGVTAGVGHSDNYANAGQLTEDRSLAKAAYDAPTREPETNPVAIAAEVDLKQFGRIILVQSIQVESNSLLQVGGQTDSNPNISLTVTGKELRAVIMSGMGVPMVSFVIPNYTGKGTYSFPEPKGIVNQATAVVDYGNGYTQGYYHPVTTEWISGNVTLTISEHGGSGKPTRGTIGGTFFKGTSGIGVRVKFKAVPVYIP
;
A
#
# COMPACT_ATOMS: atom_id res chain seq x y z
N MET A 1 -51.58 -50.36 6.35
CA MET A 1 -52.33 -49.78 5.22
C MET A 1 -51.37 -49.78 4.03
N THR A 2 -51.80 -50.35 2.90
CA THR A 2 -51.06 -50.70 1.67
C THR A 2 -50.76 -49.49 0.78
N ILE A 3 -49.91 -49.43 -0.26
CA ILE A 3 -48.79 -50.19 -0.91
C ILE A 3 -48.85 -49.84 -2.42
N GLU A 4 -47.69 -49.58 -3.06
CA GLU A 4 -47.38 -49.63 -4.54
C GLU A 4 -48.10 -48.67 -5.54
N GLN A 5 -47.45 -48.05 -6.55
CA GLN A 5 -46.78 -48.57 -7.80
C GLN A 5 -47.76 -49.26 -8.78
N SER A 6 -47.64 -49.23 -10.13
CA SER A 6 -46.84 -48.49 -11.14
C SER A 6 -47.40 -48.84 -12.56
N ILE A 7 -46.71 -48.41 -13.64
CA ILE A 7 -46.72 -49.00 -15.02
C ILE A 7 -47.87 -48.64 -15.98
N ARG A 8 -47.52 -48.07 -17.16
CA ARG A 8 -47.88 -48.63 -18.48
C ARG A 8 -46.93 -48.20 -19.60
N THR A 9 -46.38 -49.22 -20.27
CA THR A 9 -45.45 -49.17 -21.41
C THR A 9 -46.20 -49.22 -22.74
N LEU A 10 -45.61 -48.74 -23.84
CA LEU A 10 -45.68 -49.38 -25.16
C LEU A 10 -44.63 -48.83 -26.13
N ALA A 11 -44.14 -49.67 -27.02
CA ALA A 11 -43.05 -49.41 -27.96
C ALA A 11 -43.41 -49.90 -29.37
N SER A 12 -42.74 -49.38 -30.41
CA SER A 12 -42.64 -49.98 -31.75
C SER A 12 -41.42 -49.43 -32.50
N ALA A 13 -40.80 -50.26 -33.35
CA ALA A 13 -39.48 -50.05 -33.97
C ALA A 13 -39.51 -50.03 -35.52
N LEU A 14 -38.29 -50.10 -36.12
CA LEU A 14 -37.89 -50.19 -37.55
C LEU A 14 -37.71 -48.83 -38.28
N MET A 15 -36.71 -48.62 -39.17
CA MET A 15 -35.55 -49.45 -39.57
C MET A 15 -34.32 -48.59 -40.01
N LEU A 16 -33.24 -49.27 -40.44
CA LEU A 16 -31.92 -48.77 -40.90
C LEU A 16 -31.94 -47.86 -42.15
N THR A 17 -30.98 -46.91 -42.19
CA THR A 17 -29.98 -46.79 -43.27
C THR A 17 -28.65 -46.29 -42.66
N GLY A 18 -27.51 -46.72 -43.20
CA GLY A 18 -26.19 -46.48 -42.58
C GLY A 18 -25.32 -45.46 -43.31
N SER A 19 -24.27 -44.98 -42.65
CA SER A 19 -23.11 -44.33 -43.28
C SER A 19 -21.89 -44.41 -42.37
N LEU A 20 -20.78 -44.94 -42.90
CA LEU A 20 -19.47 -44.94 -42.25
C LEU A 20 -18.94 -43.50 -42.18
N TRP A 21 -18.53 -43.07 -40.98
CA TRP A 21 -17.54 -41.99 -40.83
C TRP A 21 -16.49 -42.45 -39.82
N ALA A 22 -15.29 -42.73 -40.33
CA ALA A 22 -14.13 -43.02 -39.50
C ALA A 22 -13.55 -41.68 -39.00
N ILE A 23 -13.59 -41.46 -37.68
CA ILE A 23 -12.87 -40.38 -37.00
C ILE A 23 -11.74 -40.99 -36.19
N SER A 24 -10.51 -40.72 -36.62
CA SER A 24 -9.29 -41.08 -35.90
C SER A 24 -9.21 -40.31 -34.58
N ALA A 25 -9.63 -40.94 -33.49
CA ALA A 25 -9.34 -40.46 -32.14
C ALA A 25 -7.85 -40.74 -31.83
N CYS A 26 -7.08 -39.68 -31.59
CA CYS A 26 -5.68 -39.82 -31.18
C CYS A 26 -5.63 -40.21 -29.70
N GLU A 27 -5.08 -41.40 -29.39
CA GLU A 27 -4.85 -41.82 -28.00
C GLU A 27 -3.76 -40.97 -27.33
N THR A 28 -4.15 -39.86 -26.71
CA THR A 28 -3.30 -39.22 -25.69
C THR A 28 -3.38 -40.04 -24.42
N LYS A 29 -2.33 -40.82 -24.14
CA LYS A 29 -2.17 -41.55 -22.87
C LYS A 29 -2.32 -40.57 -21.70
N PRO A 30 -3.07 -40.93 -20.63
CA PRO A 30 -3.17 -40.07 -19.47
C PRO A 30 -1.80 -39.95 -18.81
N VAL A 31 -1.22 -38.75 -18.85
CA VAL A 31 -0.03 -38.42 -18.06
C VAL A 31 -0.47 -38.32 -16.61
N ASN A 32 -0.16 -39.36 -15.83
CA ASN A 32 -0.28 -39.32 -14.39
C ASN A 32 0.69 -38.25 -13.87
N PRO A 33 0.22 -37.20 -13.15
CA PRO A 33 1.13 -36.23 -12.55
C PRO A 33 1.92 -36.94 -11.45
N GLU A 34 3.21 -37.15 -11.72
CA GLU A 34 4.15 -37.68 -10.74
C GLU A 34 4.23 -36.69 -9.56
N PRO A 35 4.17 -37.15 -8.30
CA PRO A 35 4.12 -36.24 -7.16
C PRO A 35 5.45 -35.47 -7.07
N THR A 36 5.39 -34.16 -7.26
CA THR A 36 6.57 -33.28 -7.11
C THR A 36 7.01 -33.26 -5.65
N THR A 37 8.09 -34.01 -5.37
CA THR A 37 8.82 -33.99 -4.10
C THR A 37 9.44 -32.60 -3.83
N PRO A 38 9.71 -32.25 -2.56
CA PRO A 38 9.96 -30.86 -2.16
C PRO A 38 11.25 -30.25 -2.72
N ASP A 39 11.19 -28.94 -2.99
CA ASP A 39 12.27 -27.99 -3.27
C ASP A 39 13.72 -28.51 -3.12
N THR A 40 14.25 -29.15 -4.16
CA THR A 40 15.70 -29.23 -4.37
C THR A 40 16.21 -27.87 -4.85
N VAL A 41 16.69 -27.05 -3.91
CA VAL A 41 17.23 -25.72 -4.20
C VAL A 41 18.50 -25.85 -5.05
N GLN A 42 18.37 -25.62 -6.35
CA GLN A 42 19.52 -25.38 -7.23
C GLN A 42 20.21 -24.09 -6.76
N PRO A 43 21.56 -24.05 -6.63
CA PRO A 43 22.27 -22.83 -6.23
C PRO A 43 21.91 -21.67 -7.15
N ALA A 44 21.35 -20.62 -6.58
CA ALA A 44 21.02 -19.42 -7.34
C ALA A 44 22.31 -18.79 -7.88
N THR A 45 22.41 -18.62 -9.19
CA THR A 45 23.39 -17.71 -9.79
C THR A 45 22.79 -16.31 -9.71
N GLY A 46 23.37 -15.44 -8.88
CA GLY A 46 22.85 -14.08 -8.67
C GLY A 46 22.74 -13.28 -9.95
N GLU A 47 21.78 -12.36 -9.98
CA GLU A 47 21.54 -11.52 -11.14
C GLU A 47 22.34 -10.22 -11.00
N PRO A 48 23.17 -9.84 -11.99
CA PRO A 48 23.97 -8.63 -11.91
C PRO A 48 23.11 -7.38 -12.09
N THR A 49 23.52 -6.31 -11.43
CA THR A 49 22.89 -4.98 -11.53
C THR A 49 23.97 -3.93 -11.82
N GLU A 50 23.56 -2.78 -12.35
CA GLU A 50 24.46 -1.62 -12.44
C GLU A 50 24.86 -1.09 -11.05
N ALA A 51 25.93 -0.30 -10.98
CA ALA A 51 26.21 0.48 -9.77
C ALA A 51 25.16 1.58 -9.60
N GLY A 52 24.76 1.84 -8.35
CA GLY A 52 23.84 2.92 -8.03
C GLY A 52 24.39 4.30 -8.40
N GLN A 53 23.51 5.20 -8.89
CA GLN A 53 23.89 6.58 -9.17
C GLN A 53 24.04 7.38 -7.86
N PRO A 54 24.94 8.39 -7.79
CA PRO A 54 25.09 9.25 -6.61
C PRO A 54 23.78 9.87 -6.13
N ALA A 55 23.43 9.63 -4.87
CA ALA A 55 22.19 10.08 -4.23
C ALA A 55 22.41 11.01 -3.03
N GLY A 56 23.67 11.27 -2.65
CA GLY A 56 24.04 12.16 -1.56
C GLY A 56 25.46 12.72 -1.66
N MET A 57 25.79 13.65 -0.75
CA MET A 57 27.13 14.22 -0.67
C MET A 57 28.15 13.19 -0.13
N PRO A 58 29.36 13.10 -0.69
CA PRO A 58 30.42 12.24 -0.17
C PRO A 58 31.01 12.82 1.13
N VAL A 59 31.39 11.94 2.05
CA VAL A 59 32.22 12.28 3.22
C VAL A 59 33.57 11.58 3.09
N THR A 60 34.64 12.37 3.04
CA THR A 60 36.02 11.89 2.86
C THR A 60 36.83 12.09 4.14
N LYS A 61 37.61 11.08 4.54
CA LYS A 61 38.52 11.15 5.69
C LYS A 61 39.75 10.28 5.48
N THR A 62 40.93 10.78 5.86
CA THR A 62 42.14 9.97 5.92
C THR A 62 42.14 9.15 7.21
N ILE A 63 42.30 7.84 7.09
CA ILE A 63 42.31 6.88 8.19
C ILE A 63 43.65 6.14 8.19
N GLY A 64 44.36 6.21 9.31
CA GLY A 64 45.64 5.54 9.54
C GLY A 64 45.52 4.26 10.36
N PRO A 65 46.66 3.64 10.73
CA PRO A 65 46.69 2.44 11.57
C PRO A 65 46.02 2.59 12.95
N ALA A 66 45.81 3.82 13.44
CA ALA A 66 45.04 4.08 14.66
C ALA A 66 43.53 3.77 14.50
N GLY A 67 43.04 3.57 13.27
CA GLY A 67 41.61 3.45 12.97
C GLY A 67 40.91 4.81 12.99
N GLY A 68 39.58 4.78 12.98
CA GLY A 68 38.75 5.98 13.07
C GLY A 68 37.30 5.74 12.66
N VAL A 69 36.50 6.80 12.75
CA VAL A 69 35.07 6.79 12.40
C VAL A 69 34.81 7.75 11.25
N ILE A 70 34.01 7.31 10.28
CA ILE A 70 33.39 8.13 9.24
C ILE A 70 31.88 8.07 9.47
N MET A 71 31.24 9.21 9.52
CA MET A 71 29.80 9.34 9.79
C MET A 71 29.22 10.25 8.71
N LEU A 72 28.14 9.81 8.06
CA LEU A 72 27.39 10.64 7.12
C LEU A 72 26.55 11.67 7.89
N PRO A 73 26.11 12.77 7.24
CA PRO A 73 25.15 13.71 7.82
C PRO A 73 23.91 13.01 8.37
N ASP A 74 23.28 13.63 9.35
CA ASP A 74 22.08 13.15 10.05
C ASP A 74 22.24 11.77 10.72
N ASN A 75 23.49 11.33 10.92
CA ASN A 75 23.90 10.06 11.55
C ASN A 75 23.32 8.79 10.91
N HIS A 76 22.71 8.88 9.72
CA HIS A 76 22.05 7.75 9.06
C HIS A 76 22.98 6.55 8.85
N LEU A 77 24.27 6.79 8.59
CA LEU A 77 25.26 5.72 8.47
C LEU A 77 26.58 6.10 9.16
N THR A 78 27.12 5.14 9.92
CA THR A 78 28.44 5.21 10.54
C THR A 78 29.30 4.02 10.12
N LEU A 79 30.50 4.29 9.62
CA LEU A 79 31.56 3.32 9.37
C LEU A 79 32.64 3.47 10.45
N THR A 80 32.77 2.47 11.31
CA THR A 80 33.77 2.41 12.37
C THR A 80 34.90 1.45 11.99
N ILE A 81 36.09 1.99 11.76
CA ILE A 81 37.28 1.25 11.34
C ILE A 81 38.20 1.07 12.56
N PRO A 82 38.41 -0.16 13.08
CA PRO A 82 39.20 -0.36 14.29
C PRO A 82 40.70 -0.19 14.07
N ALA A 83 41.43 0.05 15.16
CA ALA A 83 42.88 0.17 15.13
C ALA A 83 43.55 -1.09 14.55
N GLY A 84 44.42 -0.89 13.56
CA GLY A 84 45.08 -1.94 12.80
C GLY A 84 44.24 -2.59 11.70
N ALA A 85 43.09 -2.04 11.32
CA ALA A 85 42.34 -2.49 10.13
C ALA A 85 43.00 -2.07 8.80
N VAL A 86 43.68 -0.92 8.78
CA VAL A 86 44.50 -0.44 7.66
C VAL A 86 45.96 -0.35 8.09
N THR A 87 46.89 -0.59 7.16
CA THR A 87 48.34 -0.65 7.44
C THR A 87 49.08 0.67 7.24
N LYS A 88 48.42 1.66 6.61
CA LYS A 88 48.96 2.99 6.29
C LYS A 88 47.82 4.01 6.19
N GLU A 89 48.15 5.29 6.22
CA GLU A 89 47.22 6.38 5.92
C GLU A 89 46.51 6.14 4.58
N THR A 90 45.19 6.05 4.63
CA THR A 90 44.32 5.73 3.50
C THR A 90 43.18 6.73 3.47
N THR A 91 43.06 7.49 2.38
CA THR A 91 41.90 8.38 2.15
C THR A 91 40.69 7.53 1.80
N ILE A 92 39.70 7.47 2.69
CA ILE A 92 38.45 6.73 2.50
C ILE A 92 37.32 7.72 2.28
N THR A 93 36.47 7.46 1.28
CA THR A 93 35.26 8.25 1.01
C THR A 93 34.05 7.35 1.05
N VAL A 94 33.02 7.77 1.80
CA VAL A 94 31.70 7.14 1.84
C VAL A 94 30.71 8.07 1.13
N GLN A 95 29.99 7.57 0.13
CA GLN A 95 28.98 8.32 -0.61
C GLN A 95 27.66 7.53 -0.70
N PRO A 96 26.50 8.14 -0.39
CA PRO A 96 25.21 7.51 -0.64
C PRO A 96 24.90 7.43 -2.14
N ILE A 97 24.38 6.29 -2.57
CA ILE A 97 24.01 5.96 -3.94
C ILE A 97 22.61 5.33 -3.99
N GLU A 98 22.00 5.33 -5.18
CA GLU A 98 20.76 4.60 -5.46
C GLU A 98 20.90 3.12 -5.08
N ASN A 99 19.90 2.57 -4.40
CA ASN A 99 19.93 1.19 -3.98
C ASN A 99 19.50 0.25 -5.12
N LYS A 100 20.46 -0.50 -5.67
CA LYS A 100 20.25 -1.50 -6.73
C LYS A 100 20.18 -2.94 -6.20
N ALA A 101 20.33 -3.16 -4.89
CA ALA A 101 20.24 -4.50 -4.31
C ALA A 101 18.80 -5.04 -4.39
N PHE A 102 18.62 -6.33 -4.68
CA PHE A 102 17.29 -6.92 -4.71
C PHE A 102 16.71 -7.02 -3.29
N GLY A 103 15.63 -6.27 -3.06
CA GLY A 103 15.06 -6.06 -1.73
C GLY A 103 15.81 -4.98 -0.91
N GLY A 104 16.61 -4.12 -1.55
CA GLY A 104 17.36 -3.07 -0.87
C GLY A 104 16.50 -2.19 0.05
N ALA A 105 16.99 -1.99 1.28
CA ALA A 105 16.38 -1.13 2.29
C ALA A 105 17.16 0.18 2.38
N GLY A 106 16.46 1.32 2.40
CA GLY A 106 17.09 2.64 2.37
C GLY A 106 18.05 2.85 1.18
N GLN A 107 19.07 3.70 1.37
CA GLN A 107 20.13 3.94 0.38
C GLN A 107 21.22 2.86 0.42
N ALA A 108 21.90 2.65 -0.71
CA ALA A 108 23.17 1.94 -0.74
C ALA A 108 24.33 2.94 -0.60
N TYR A 109 25.54 2.44 -0.33
CA TYR A 109 26.70 3.27 -0.02
C TYR A 109 27.94 2.82 -0.78
N GLN A 110 28.46 3.69 -1.63
CA GLN A 110 29.75 3.52 -2.27
C GLN A 110 30.86 3.89 -1.28
N ILE A 111 31.68 2.90 -0.88
CA ILE A 111 32.84 3.12 -0.02
C ILE A 111 34.11 2.91 -0.87
N THR A 112 34.92 3.97 -0.99
CA THR A 112 36.16 3.96 -1.78
C THR A 112 37.40 4.13 -0.91
N PRO A 113 38.57 3.56 -1.27
CA PRO A 113 38.86 2.77 -2.47
C PRO A 113 38.10 1.44 -2.49
N ASN A 114 37.49 1.11 -3.64
CA ASN A 114 36.73 -0.14 -3.79
C ASN A 114 37.65 -1.37 -3.74
N GLU A 115 37.12 -2.53 -3.34
CA GLU A 115 37.84 -3.81 -3.21
C GLU A 115 39.06 -3.78 -2.26
N LEU A 116 39.12 -2.83 -1.32
CA LEU A 116 40.24 -2.74 -0.36
C LEU A 116 40.01 -3.69 0.84
N PRO A 117 40.77 -4.79 1.00
CA PRO A 117 40.64 -5.69 2.15
C PRO A 117 41.15 -5.03 3.44
N LEU A 118 40.42 -5.26 4.53
CA LEU A 118 40.77 -4.78 5.86
C LEU A 118 41.43 -5.89 6.68
N GLN A 119 42.52 -5.58 7.38
CA GLN A 119 43.24 -6.52 8.26
C GLN A 119 42.44 -6.88 9.53
N LYS A 120 41.41 -6.09 9.84
CA LYS A 120 40.40 -6.33 10.87
C LYS A 120 39.08 -5.78 10.33
N ALA A 121 37.98 -6.51 10.50
CA ALA A 121 36.68 -6.06 10.01
C ALA A 121 36.28 -4.72 10.63
N ALA A 122 35.82 -3.78 9.81
CA ALA A 122 35.15 -2.57 10.26
C ALA A 122 33.69 -2.87 10.60
N THR A 123 33.01 -1.98 11.33
CA THR A 123 31.57 -2.08 11.57
C THR A 123 30.85 -1.04 10.74
N LEU A 124 29.90 -1.49 9.92
CA LEU A 124 28.92 -0.63 9.27
C LEU A 124 27.65 -0.60 10.13
N SER A 125 27.15 0.60 10.45
CA SER A 125 25.99 0.81 11.31
C SER A 125 25.04 1.77 10.61
N TRP A 126 23.80 1.36 10.40
CA TRP A 126 22.74 2.12 9.74
C TRP A 126 21.62 2.40 10.74
N GLN A 127 21.23 3.68 10.82
CA GLN A 127 20.08 4.15 11.55
C GLN A 127 18.87 4.11 10.62
N TYR A 128 17.94 3.20 10.87
CA TYR A 128 16.76 2.99 10.03
C TYR A 128 15.54 3.71 10.59
N THR A 129 14.66 4.17 9.71
CA THR A 129 13.35 4.73 10.03
C THR A 129 12.25 3.67 9.84
N PRO A 130 11.03 3.88 10.38
CA PRO A 130 9.87 3.07 10.02
C PRO A 130 9.58 3.08 8.51
N GLU A 131 9.83 4.21 7.85
CA GLU A 131 9.62 4.40 6.41
C GLU A 131 10.63 3.59 5.56
N ASP A 132 11.87 3.40 6.03
CA ASP A 132 12.88 2.55 5.39
C ASP A 132 12.50 1.06 5.36
N LEU A 133 11.57 0.64 6.24
CA LEU A 133 11.13 -0.75 6.44
C LEU A 133 9.64 -0.94 6.16
N ASP A 134 9.04 -0.06 5.34
CA ASP A 134 7.62 -0.13 4.99
C ASP A 134 7.29 -1.45 4.26
N GLY A 135 6.42 -2.26 4.86
CA GLY A 135 6.15 -3.61 4.38
C GLY A 135 7.11 -4.67 4.93
N SER A 136 8.04 -4.35 5.82
CA SER A 136 8.98 -5.34 6.39
C SER A 136 9.02 -5.26 7.91
N ALA A 137 10.09 -5.77 8.51
CA ALA A 137 10.41 -5.66 9.92
C ALA A 137 11.95 -5.69 10.09
N PRO A 138 12.50 -5.09 11.16
CA PRO A 138 13.95 -5.08 11.40
C PRO A 138 14.60 -6.47 11.34
N GLU A 139 13.91 -7.51 11.82
CA GLU A 139 14.35 -8.92 11.78
C GLU A 139 14.53 -9.49 10.36
N ALA A 140 13.97 -8.86 9.33
CA ALA A 140 14.21 -9.25 7.95
C ALA A 140 15.51 -8.69 7.39
N LEU A 141 16.18 -7.75 8.08
CA LEU A 141 17.35 -7.07 7.54
C LEU A 141 18.55 -8.01 7.36
N GLY A 142 19.14 -7.94 6.17
CA GLY A 142 20.46 -8.43 5.85
C GLY A 142 21.37 -7.29 5.38
N LEU A 143 22.65 -7.59 5.20
CA LEU A 143 23.64 -6.71 4.59
C LEU A 143 24.22 -7.40 3.35
N ALA A 144 24.36 -6.67 2.26
CA ALA A 144 24.96 -7.15 1.02
C ALA A 144 26.05 -6.20 0.51
N TYR A 145 27.01 -6.74 -0.24
CA TYR A 145 27.93 -5.95 -1.06
C TYR A 145 27.78 -6.30 -2.54
N GLN A 146 28.05 -5.34 -3.42
CA GLN A 146 28.09 -5.58 -4.87
C GLN A 146 29.50 -6.04 -5.26
N ASP A 147 29.61 -7.24 -5.86
CA ASP A 147 30.89 -7.75 -6.36
C ASP A 147 31.28 -7.14 -7.71
N LYS A 148 32.52 -7.43 -8.14
CA LYS A 148 33.09 -7.00 -9.43
C LYS A 148 32.29 -7.38 -10.69
N ASN A 149 31.34 -8.33 -10.60
CA ASN A 149 30.46 -8.73 -11.69
C ASN A 149 29.11 -7.99 -11.65
N GLY A 150 28.89 -7.11 -10.66
CA GLY A 150 27.63 -6.41 -10.41
C GLY A 150 26.63 -7.22 -9.59
N VAL A 151 26.99 -8.42 -9.11
CA VAL A 151 26.10 -9.30 -8.34
C VAL A 151 26.18 -8.92 -6.87
N TRP A 152 25.03 -8.75 -6.22
CA TRP A 152 24.97 -8.49 -4.79
C TRP A 152 25.11 -9.79 -4.01
N GLN A 153 26.09 -9.86 -3.12
CA GLN A 153 26.33 -11.00 -2.22
C GLN A 153 25.80 -10.62 -0.83
N GLY A 154 24.68 -11.22 -0.42
CA GLY A 154 23.94 -10.90 0.80
C GLY A 154 24.13 -11.91 1.92
N ARG A 155 23.99 -11.44 3.16
CA ARG A 155 24.07 -12.24 4.40
C ARG A 155 23.16 -11.63 5.47
N THR A 156 22.88 -12.43 6.50
CA THR A 156 21.76 -12.20 7.44
C THR A 156 22.23 -12.01 8.90
N ASP A 157 23.53 -11.88 9.13
CA ASP A 157 24.19 -11.72 10.45
C ASP A 157 24.10 -10.29 11.03
N VAL A 158 23.06 -9.54 10.69
CA VAL A 158 22.86 -8.16 11.14
C VAL A 158 22.47 -8.13 12.63
N LYS A 159 23.22 -7.34 13.40
CA LYS A 159 22.93 -7.04 14.81
C LYS A 159 21.96 -5.86 14.89
N LEU A 160 20.81 -6.11 15.49
CA LEU A 160 19.73 -5.12 15.64
C LEU A 160 19.69 -4.57 17.07
N ASP A 161 19.70 -3.25 17.18
CA ASP A 161 19.22 -2.54 18.37
C ASP A 161 17.89 -1.87 18.01
N LYS A 162 16.77 -2.49 18.42
CA LYS A 162 15.43 -1.95 18.16
C LYS A 162 15.08 -0.75 19.03
N ALA A 163 15.74 -0.56 20.16
CA ALA A 163 15.50 0.58 21.05
C ALA A 163 16.19 1.85 20.52
N GLN A 164 17.32 1.68 19.81
CA GLN A 164 18.00 2.75 19.08
C GLN A 164 17.65 2.80 17.59
N GLN A 165 16.85 1.87 17.05
CA GLN A 165 16.53 1.74 15.62
C GLN A 165 17.79 1.64 14.73
N THR A 166 18.75 0.82 15.18
CA THR A 166 20.05 0.66 14.52
C THR A 166 20.26 -0.78 14.05
N ALA A 167 20.73 -0.94 12.82
CA ALA A 167 21.17 -2.20 12.23
C ALA A 167 22.68 -2.14 11.97
N SER A 168 23.46 -3.14 12.42
CA SER A 168 24.92 -3.12 12.29
C SER A 168 25.53 -4.48 11.94
N ALA A 169 26.59 -4.48 11.13
CA ALA A 169 27.30 -5.69 10.73
C ALA A 169 28.78 -5.43 10.41
N SER A 170 29.61 -6.48 10.53
CA SER A 170 31.06 -6.41 10.34
C SER A 170 31.42 -6.54 8.86
N VAL A 171 32.11 -5.56 8.26
CA VAL A 171 32.56 -5.58 6.85
C VAL A 171 34.06 -5.91 6.75
N SER A 172 34.42 -6.87 5.89
CA SER A 172 35.80 -7.36 5.71
C SER A 172 36.63 -6.51 4.73
N HIS A 173 35.97 -5.73 3.88
CA HIS A 173 36.58 -4.93 2.83
C HIS A 173 35.71 -3.71 2.51
N LEU A 174 36.30 -2.71 1.86
CA LEU A 174 35.56 -1.56 1.34
C LEU A 174 34.91 -1.94 0.00
N ALA A 175 33.61 -1.70 -0.13
CA ALA A 175 32.82 -2.03 -1.32
C ALA A 175 31.65 -1.05 -1.51
N HIS A 176 30.82 -1.30 -2.54
CA HIS A 176 29.44 -0.85 -2.51
C HIS A 176 28.66 -1.74 -1.52
N TRP A 177 28.12 -1.17 -0.45
CA TRP A 177 27.36 -1.89 0.58
C TRP A 177 25.90 -1.42 0.63
N SER A 178 24.97 -2.34 0.91
CA SER A 178 23.55 -2.04 1.05
C SER A 178 22.89 -2.95 2.09
N PHE A 179 22.03 -2.39 2.92
CA PHE A 179 21.07 -3.21 3.66
C PHE A 179 19.97 -3.69 2.70
N TYR A 180 19.35 -4.84 3.01
CA TYR A 180 18.25 -5.41 2.23
C TYR A 180 17.28 -6.18 3.12
N GLU A 181 16.07 -6.38 2.66
CA GLU A 181 15.02 -7.10 3.36
C GLU A 181 14.88 -8.52 2.79
N GLN A 182 15.05 -9.53 3.64
CA GLN A 182 14.85 -10.93 3.28
C GLN A 182 13.38 -11.29 3.03
N PHE A 183 12.46 -10.54 3.66
CA PHE A 183 11.01 -10.73 3.60
C PHE A 183 10.32 -9.37 3.59
N GLN A 184 9.34 -9.18 2.70
CA GLN A 184 8.57 -7.94 2.62
C GLN A 184 7.18 -8.17 2.03
N ILE A 185 6.18 -7.43 2.49
CA ILE A 185 4.82 -7.38 1.94
C ILE A 185 4.64 -6.09 1.13
N LYS A 186 4.30 -6.25 -0.16
CA LYS A 186 3.93 -5.12 -1.02
C LYS A 186 2.43 -5.07 -1.22
N VAL A 187 1.92 -3.85 -1.41
CA VAL A 187 0.54 -3.58 -1.82
C VAL A 187 0.55 -2.83 -3.16
N ASP A 188 -0.42 -3.11 -4.03
CA ASP A 188 -0.58 -2.41 -5.31
C ASP A 188 -1.10 -0.96 -5.15
N ARG A 189 -1.89 -0.71 -4.10
CA ARG A 189 -2.48 0.59 -3.76
C ARG A 189 -2.42 0.85 -2.25
N LYS A 190 -1.63 1.85 -1.85
CA LYS A 190 -1.59 2.36 -0.46
C LYS A 190 -2.76 3.26 -0.07
N VAL A 191 -3.49 3.80 -1.05
CA VAL A 191 -4.70 4.61 -0.84
C VAL A 191 -5.81 4.06 -1.72
N ILE A 192 -6.94 3.71 -1.11
CA ILE A 192 -8.13 3.17 -1.79
C ILE A 192 -9.39 3.82 -1.23
N ALA A 193 -10.48 3.80 -2.00
CA ALA A 193 -11.79 4.24 -1.50
C ALA A 193 -12.52 3.12 -0.73
N PRO A 194 -13.56 3.43 0.06
CA PRO A 194 -14.48 2.42 0.57
C PRO A 194 -14.99 1.50 -0.54
N THR A 195 -15.17 0.22 -0.24
CA THR A 195 -15.51 -0.87 -1.20
C THR A 195 -14.51 -1.15 -2.33
N GLU A 196 -13.43 -0.36 -2.47
CA GLU A 196 -12.32 -0.75 -3.36
C GLU A 196 -11.44 -1.82 -2.69
N GLN A 197 -10.64 -2.50 -3.51
CA GLN A 197 -9.77 -3.60 -3.11
C GLN A 197 -8.29 -3.25 -3.30
N ALA A 198 -7.41 -3.70 -2.42
CA ALA A 198 -5.96 -3.64 -2.63
C ALA A 198 -5.35 -5.05 -2.60
N ASN A 199 -4.44 -5.33 -3.52
CA ASN A 199 -3.77 -6.63 -3.62
C ASN A 199 -2.44 -6.58 -2.88
N LEU A 200 -2.25 -7.52 -1.95
CA LEU A 200 -1.04 -7.69 -1.19
C LEU A 200 -0.30 -8.97 -1.61
N VAL A 201 1.03 -8.89 -1.66
CA VAL A 201 1.91 -10.01 -2.01
C VAL A 201 3.10 -10.03 -1.06
N VAL A 202 3.34 -11.16 -0.39
CA VAL A 202 4.55 -11.40 0.40
C VAL A 202 5.66 -11.94 -0.51
N TYR A 203 6.77 -11.24 -0.50
CA TYR A 203 7.99 -11.55 -1.21
C TYR A 203 9.09 -12.00 -0.25
N TYR A 204 10.03 -12.80 -0.76
CA TYR A 204 11.23 -13.18 -0.03
C TYR A 204 12.45 -13.28 -0.96
N GLN A 205 13.65 -13.19 -0.37
CA GLN A 205 14.91 -13.45 -1.06
C GLN A 205 15.24 -14.96 -1.05
N LEU A 206 15.54 -15.52 -2.22
CA LEU A 206 15.90 -16.92 -2.38
C LEU A 206 17.39 -17.14 -2.08
N GLY A 207 17.75 -18.32 -1.57
CA GLY A 207 19.14 -18.77 -1.48
C GLY A 207 19.89 -18.37 -0.21
N ALA A 208 19.32 -17.52 0.66
CA ALA A 208 19.84 -17.26 2.00
C ALA A 208 19.98 -18.59 2.75
N SER A 209 21.24 -19.00 2.94
CA SER A 209 21.60 -20.26 3.60
C SER A 209 21.82 -20.02 5.09
N ASP A 210 21.45 -21.01 5.90
CA ASP A 210 21.60 -20.91 7.35
C ASP A 210 23.08 -20.78 7.76
N PRO A 211 23.41 -19.99 8.80
CA PRO A 211 24.74 -19.99 9.38
C PRO A 211 25.19 -21.38 9.83
N LYS A 212 26.20 -21.94 9.15
CA LYS A 212 26.81 -23.22 9.54
C LYS A 212 27.67 -23.12 10.80
N GLY A 213 27.95 -21.89 11.26
CA GLY A 213 28.62 -21.59 12.52
C GLY A 213 28.81 -20.09 12.73
N PRO A 214 29.20 -19.65 13.94
CA PRO A 214 29.25 -18.23 14.31
C PRO A 214 30.41 -17.41 13.71
N ASN A 215 31.34 -18.04 12.98
CA ASN A 215 32.62 -17.43 12.58
C ASN A 215 32.94 -17.54 11.08
N ASP A 216 32.02 -17.97 10.22
CA ASP A 216 32.26 -18.17 8.79
C ASP A 216 31.38 -17.26 7.93
N LEU A 217 31.75 -15.96 7.88
CA LEU A 217 31.01 -14.91 7.17
C LEU A 217 30.92 -15.16 5.66
N GLU A 218 31.93 -15.80 5.07
CA GLU A 218 31.95 -16.13 3.64
C GLU A 218 30.95 -17.26 3.33
N SER A 219 30.75 -18.22 4.25
CA SER A 219 29.69 -19.24 4.11
C SER A 219 28.26 -18.71 4.24
N LEU A 220 28.08 -17.47 4.73
CA LEU A 220 26.79 -16.80 4.81
C LEU A 220 26.40 -16.08 3.51
N LEU A 221 27.36 -15.89 2.60
CA LEU A 221 27.13 -15.15 1.37
C LEU A 221 26.24 -15.95 0.42
N ALA A 222 25.03 -15.44 0.24
CA ALA A 222 24.08 -15.88 -0.76
C ALA A 222 23.94 -14.79 -1.83
N PRO A 223 24.12 -15.11 -3.12
CA PRO A 223 23.87 -14.14 -4.18
C PRO A 223 22.39 -13.75 -4.21
N LEU A 224 22.12 -12.45 -4.17
CA LEU A 224 20.77 -11.90 -4.25
C LEU A 224 20.17 -12.11 -5.64
N THR A 225 18.86 -12.36 -5.67
CA THR A 225 18.07 -12.54 -6.90
C THR A 225 16.81 -11.66 -6.87
N PRO A 226 16.12 -11.45 -8.00
CA PRO A 226 14.80 -10.83 -7.98
C PRO A 226 13.86 -11.59 -7.06
N LEU A 227 13.30 -10.87 -6.08
CA LEU A 227 12.47 -11.42 -5.00
C LEU A 227 11.38 -12.35 -5.52
N LYS A 228 11.22 -13.50 -4.87
CA LYS A 228 10.21 -14.50 -5.23
C LYS A 228 8.97 -14.31 -4.37
N THR A 229 7.79 -14.63 -4.91
CA THR A 229 6.57 -14.71 -4.10
C THR A 229 6.68 -15.90 -3.15
N LEU A 230 6.37 -15.67 -1.87
CA LEU A 230 6.40 -16.70 -0.84
C LEU A 230 5.25 -17.71 -1.07
N SER A 231 5.42 -18.96 -0.67
CA SER A 231 4.32 -19.95 -0.67
C SER A 231 3.30 -19.64 0.43
N ALA A 232 2.00 -19.85 0.14
CA ALA A 232 0.94 -19.69 1.14
C ALA A 232 1.17 -20.56 2.38
N SER A 233 1.79 -21.74 2.22
CA SER A 233 2.09 -22.66 3.32
C SER A 233 3.06 -22.11 4.38
N ARG A 234 3.76 -21.01 4.08
CA ARG A 234 4.63 -20.29 5.03
C ARG A 234 3.94 -19.11 5.72
N VAL A 235 2.70 -18.76 5.36
CA VAL A 235 1.92 -17.76 6.09
C VAL A 235 1.12 -18.48 7.17
N VAL A 236 1.39 -18.13 8.42
CA VAL A 236 0.69 -18.69 9.60
C VAL A 236 -0.72 -18.12 9.70
N ARG A 237 -0.86 -16.81 9.43
CA ARG A 237 -2.13 -16.09 9.35
C ARG A 237 -1.94 -14.71 8.74
N TRP A 238 -3.04 -14.17 8.23
CA TRP A 238 -3.20 -12.76 7.96
C TRP A 238 -3.94 -12.06 9.10
N THR A 239 -3.72 -10.76 9.28
CA THR A 239 -4.42 -9.93 10.26
C THR A 239 -4.81 -8.57 9.69
N ILE A 240 -5.91 -8.01 10.21
CA ILE A 240 -6.36 -6.63 9.98
C ILE A 240 -6.34 -5.93 11.34
N ASN A 241 -5.56 -4.86 11.48
CA ASN A 241 -5.34 -4.14 12.74
C ASN A 241 -4.97 -5.08 13.92
N GLY A 242 -4.16 -6.10 13.65
CA GLY A 242 -3.73 -7.11 14.62
C GLY A 242 -4.74 -8.24 14.91
N VAL A 243 -5.97 -8.17 14.39
CA VAL A 243 -7.00 -9.21 14.53
C VAL A 243 -6.88 -10.23 13.39
N THR A 244 -6.83 -11.53 13.72
CA THR A 244 -6.73 -12.61 12.73
C THR A 244 -7.89 -12.58 11.74
N ALA A 245 -7.59 -12.58 10.44
CA ALA A 245 -8.59 -12.63 9.38
C ALA A 245 -9.42 -13.93 9.43
N GLY A 246 -10.70 -13.85 9.06
CA GLY A 246 -11.60 -15.02 9.00
C GLY A 246 -12.03 -15.62 10.34
N VAL A 247 -11.47 -15.19 11.48
CA VAL A 247 -11.80 -15.73 12.82
C VAL A 247 -12.77 -14.82 13.56
N GLY A 248 -14.07 -15.10 13.37
CA GLY A 248 -15.15 -14.57 14.21
C GLY A 248 -15.62 -13.14 13.86
N HIS A 249 -16.92 -12.93 14.07
CA HIS A 249 -17.71 -11.72 13.76
C HIS A 249 -17.99 -11.49 12.27
N SER A 250 -19.28 -11.59 11.95
CA SER A 250 -19.94 -11.10 10.72
C SER A 250 -19.78 -9.59 10.47
N ASP A 251 -19.11 -8.89 11.39
CA ASP A 251 -19.23 -7.45 11.58
C ASP A 251 -17.91 -6.73 11.24
N ASN A 252 -16.79 -7.47 11.12
CA ASN A 252 -15.48 -6.90 10.80
C ASN A 252 -15.46 -6.20 9.44
N TYR A 253 -16.19 -6.70 8.43
CA TYR A 253 -16.25 -6.06 7.11
C TYR A 253 -16.81 -4.63 7.18
N ALA A 254 -17.75 -4.34 8.08
CA ALA A 254 -18.34 -3.01 8.21
C ALA A 254 -17.42 -1.99 8.91
N ASN A 255 -16.44 -2.46 9.69
CA ASN A 255 -15.59 -1.62 10.55
C ASN A 255 -14.13 -1.52 10.09
N ALA A 256 -13.58 -2.60 9.53
CA ALA A 256 -12.16 -2.70 9.14
C ALA A 256 -11.93 -3.35 7.76
N GLY A 257 -12.98 -3.87 7.11
CA GLY A 257 -12.88 -4.58 5.83
C GLY A 257 -12.64 -6.09 6.00
N GLN A 258 -12.27 -6.76 4.92
CA GLN A 258 -12.04 -8.21 4.88
C GLN A 258 -10.79 -8.54 4.06
N LEU A 259 -10.18 -9.70 4.32
CA LEU A 259 -9.14 -10.28 3.48
C LEU A 259 -9.65 -11.55 2.80
N THR A 260 -9.32 -11.70 1.52
CA THR A 260 -9.49 -12.92 0.72
C THR A 260 -8.11 -13.47 0.38
N GLU A 261 -7.78 -14.66 0.90
CA GLU A 261 -6.43 -15.23 0.84
C GLU A 261 -6.26 -16.22 -0.34
N ASP A 262 -5.10 -16.16 -1.02
CA ASP A 262 -4.68 -17.16 -2.00
C ASP A 262 -4.12 -18.41 -1.28
N ARG A 263 -4.52 -19.61 -1.74
CA ARG A 263 -4.17 -20.89 -1.10
C ARG A 263 -2.85 -21.50 -1.58
N SER A 264 -2.22 -20.92 -2.60
CA SER A 264 -1.00 -21.42 -3.25
C SER A 264 0.20 -20.52 -2.98
N LEU A 265 0.00 -19.21 -3.08
CA LEU A 265 1.02 -18.18 -2.89
C LEU A 265 0.58 -17.25 -1.76
N ALA A 266 1.54 -16.63 -1.07
CA ALA A 266 1.31 -15.69 0.00
C ALA A 266 0.79 -14.34 -0.55
N LYS A 267 -0.45 -14.36 -1.02
CA LYS A 267 -1.19 -13.21 -1.53
C LYS A 267 -2.50 -13.08 -0.77
N ALA A 268 -2.95 -11.85 -0.59
CA ALA A 268 -4.28 -11.58 -0.10
C ALA A 268 -4.85 -10.35 -0.83
N ALA A 269 -6.15 -10.35 -1.06
CA ALA A 269 -6.89 -9.18 -1.50
C ALA A 269 -7.59 -8.58 -0.27
N TYR A 270 -7.30 -7.30 0.03
CA TYR A 270 -7.97 -6.54 1.07
C TYR A 270 -9.14 -5.78 0.47
N ASP A 271 -10.36 -6.14 0.88
CA ASP A 271 -11.60 -5.46 0.51
C ASP A 271 -11.93 -4.39 1.57
N ALA A 272 -11.87 -3.12 1.19
CA ALA A 272 -12.14 -2.01 2.09
C ALA A 272 -13.59 -2.02 2.61
N PRO A 273 -13.84 -1.55 3.85
CA PRO A 273 -15.18 -1.37 4.39
C PRO A 273 -16.03 -0.41 3.53
N THR A 274 -17.35 -0.39 3.76
CA THR A 274 -18.31 0.47 3.03
C THR A 274 -18.25 1.96 3.42
N ARG A 275 -17.44 2.30 4.42
CA ARG A 275 -17.14 3.63 4.95
C ARG A 275 -15.65 3.69 5.36
N GLU A 276 -15.12 4.85 5.72
CA GLU A 276 -13.79 4.92 6.36
C GLU A 276 -13.79 4.14 7.69
N PRO A 277 -12.77 3.33 7.98
CA PRO A 277 -12.65 2.55 9.21
C PRO A 277 -12.28 3.44 10.39
N GLU A 278 -12.63 3.02 11.61
CA GLU A 278 -12.31 3.76 12.85
C GLU A 278 -10.80 3.86 13.11
N THR A 279 -10.05 2.82 12.73
CA THR A 279 -8.58 2.81 12.71
C THR A 279 -8.13 2.91 11.26
N ASN A 280 -7.56 4.07 10.90
CA ASN A 280 -7.18 4.44 9.54
C ASN A 280 -5.86 5.25 9.61
N PRO A 281 -4.77 4.86 8.92
CA PRO A 281 -4.66 3.73 7.99
C PRO A 281 -4.88 2.37 8.65
N VAL A 282 -5.33 1.41 7.83
CA VAL A 282 -5.54 0.02 8.22
C VAL A 282 -4.22 -0.73 8.11
N ALA A 283 -3.76 -1.34 9.21
CA ALA A 283 -2.58 -2.18 9.24
C ALA A 283 -2.95 -3.60 8.80
N ILE A 284 -2.53 -4.00 7.60
CA ILE A 284 -2.62 -5.38 7.12
C ILE A 284 -1.29 -6.06 7.40
N ALA A 285 -1.31 -7.20 8.09
CA ALA A 285 -0.08 -7.92 8.41
C ALA A 285 -0.15 -9.41 8.07
N ALA A 286 0.98 -9.96 7.61
CA ALA A 286 1.19 -11.38 7.41
C ALA A 286 2.19 -11.90 8.46
N GLU A 287 1.77 -12.88 9.26
CA GLU A 287 2.67 -13.62 10.15
C GLU A 287 3.29 -14.78 9.37
N VAL A 288 4.61 -14.72 9.14
CA VAL A 288 5.34 -15.67 8.30
C VAL A 288 6.19 -16.60 9.16
N ASP A 289 6.10 -17.90 8.87
CA ASP A 289 6.94 -18.94 9.46
C ASP A 289 8.35 -18.93 8.84
N LEU A 290 9.36 -18.68 9.67
CA LEU A 290 10.79 -18.77 9.36
C LEU A 290 11.36 -20.15 9.73
N LYS A 291 10.50 -21.14 9.99
CA LYS A 291 10.84 -22.50 10.42
C LYS A 291 11.64 -22.46 11.72
N GLN A 292 12.92 -22.82 11.68
CA GLN A 292 13.80 -22.91 12.84
C GLN A 292 14.15 -21.55 13.48
N PHE A 293 13.91 -20.43 12.79
CA PHE A 293 14.13 -19.07 13.32
C PHE A 293 12.87 -18.43 13.92
N GLY A 294 11.79 -19.20 14.09
CA GLY A 294 10.54 -18.70 14.63
C GLY A 294 9.68 -18.00 13.59
N ARG A 295 9.17 -16.81 13.91
CA ARG A 295 8.19 -16.10 13.08
C ARG A 295 8.52 -14.62 12.97
N ILE A 296 8.11 -14.03 11.86
CA ILE A 296 8.19 -12.58 11.59
C ILE A 296 6.81 -12.06 11.22
N ILE A 297 6.49 -10.83 11.61
CA ILE A 297 5.25 -10.15 11.23
C ILE A 297 5.64 -9.03 10.27
N LEU A 298 5.15 -9.11 9.03
CA LEU A 298 5.36 -8.10 8.00
C LEU A 298 4.09 -7.24 7.93
N VAL A 299 4.21 -5.91 8.05
CA VAL A 299 3.05 -5.00 8.16
C VAL A 299 3.06 -3.98 7.02
N GLN A 300 1.92 -3.81 6.34
CA GLN A 300 1.69 -2.77 5.34
C GLN A 300 0.46 -1.95 5.72
N SER A 301 0.55 -0.63 5.54
CA SER A 301 -0.53 0.30 5.91
C SER A 301 -1.31 0.73 4.66
N ILE A 302 -2.63 0.61 4.71
CA ILE A 302 -3.53 1.02 3.64
C ILE A 302 -4.46 2.12 4.16
N GLN A 303 -4.35 3.31 3.59
CA GLN A 303 -5.28 4.40 3.84
C GLN A 303 -6.58 4.14 3.09
N VAL A 304 -7.69 4.04 3.81
CA VAL A 304 -9.02 4.03 3.21
C VAL A 304 -9.54 5.47 3.23
N GLU A 305 -9.45 6.18 2.11
CA GLU A 305 -9.95 7.56 2.00
C GLU A 305 -11.20 7.61 1.14
N SER A 306 -12.31 8.05 1.72
CA SER A 306 -13.50 8.31 0.95
C SER A 306 -13.28 9.43 -0.06
N ASN A 307 -13.61 9.15 -1.32
CA ASN A 307 -13.64 10.17 -2.38
C ASN A 307 -14.63 11.32 -2.08
N SER A 308 -15.55 11.12 -1.13
CA SER A 308 -16.64 12.01 -0.76
C SER A 308 -16.86 12.05 0.77
N LEU A 309 -17.45 13.11 1.28
CA LEU A 309 -17.78 13.32 2.69
C LEU A 309 -18.98 14.26 2.76
N LEU A 310 -19.95 13.98 3.62
CA LEU A 310 -21.08 14.85 3.93
C LEU A 310 -21.15 15.02 5.44
N GLN A 311 -20.78 16.20 5.94
CA GLN A 311 -20.91 16.57 7.34
C GLN A 311 -21.89 17.74 7.49
N VAL A 312 -22.96 17.54 8.27
CA VAL A 312 -24.06 18.52 8.44
C VAL A 312 -24.52 18.48 9.89
N GLY A 313 -24.40 19.61 10.60
CA GLY A 313 -24.92 19.71 11.98
C GLY A 313 -24.33 18.72 12.98
N GLY A 314 -23.09 18.26 12.74
CA GLY A 314 -22.39 17.26 13.57
C GLY A 314 -22.59 15.81 13.12
N GLN A 315 -23.58 15.51 12.28
CA GLN A 315 -23.70 14.20 11.63
C GLN A 315 -22.69 14.10 10.47
N THR A 316 -22.13 12.90 10.26
CA THR A 316 -21.11 12.64 9.23
C THR A 316 -21.44 11.37 8.46
N ASP A 317 -21.41 11.46 7.13
CA ASP A 317 -21.49 10.33 6.21
C ASP A 317 -20.28 10.38 5.27
N SER A 318 -19.43 9.34 5.30
CA SER A 318 -18.25 9.21 4.45
C SER A 318 -18.54 8.52 3.11
N ASN A 319 -19.78 8.15 2.80
CA ASN A 319 -20.15 7.58 1.49
C ASN A 319 -21.53 8.11 1.01
N PRO A 320 -21.71 9.44 0.89
CA PRO A 320 -22.99 10.02 0.50
C PRO A 320 -23.29 9.75 -0.98
N ASN A 321 -24.58 9.55 -1.28
CA ASN A 321 -25.10 9.56 -2.63
C ASN A 321 -24.95 10.96 -3.23
N ILE A 322 -24.28 11.07 -4.39
CA ILE A 322 -24.04 12.34 -5.08
C ILE A 322 -24.64 12.29 -6.48
N SER A 323 -25.53 13.24 -6.75
CA SER A 323 -25.99 13.57 -8.10
C SER A 323 -25.43 14.94 -8.49
N LEU A 324 -24.77 15.01 -9.65
CA LEU A 324 -24.34 16.25 -10.30
C LEU A 324 -24.97 16.31 -11.69
N THR A 325 -25.62 17.43 -12.01
CA THR A 325 -26.27 17.65 -13.31
C THR A 325 -25.83 18.99 -13.88
N VAL A 326 -25.37 19.02 -15.12
CA VAL A 326 -25.06 20.25 -15.86
C VAL A 326 -26.06 20.42 -16.99
N THR A 327 -26.83 21.51 -16.95
CA THR A 327 -27.82 21.86 -17.99
C THR A 327 -27.43 23.21 -18.58
N GLY A 328 -26.92 23.22 -19.81
CA GLY A 328 -26.34 24.43 -20.41
C GLY A 328 -25.19 25.02 -19.58
N LYS A 329 -25.45 26.14 -18.89
CA LYS A 329 -24.50 26.79 -17.95
C LYS A 329 -24.85 26.61 -16.48
N GLU A 330 -25.91 25.86 -16.15
CA GLU A 330 -26.31 25.63 -14.77
C GLU A 330 -25.72 24.31 -14.25
N LEU A 331 -25.03 24.34 -13.10
CA LEU A 331 -24.69 23.14 -12.34
C LEU A 331 -25.66 23.00 -11.17
N ARG A 332 -26.35 21.86 -11.09
CA ARG A 332 -27.12 21.42 -9.91
C ARG A 332 -26.42 20.25 -9.24
N ALA A 333 -26.46 20.23 -7.92
CA ALA A 333 -25.94 19.14 -7.11
C ALA A 333 -26.89 18.77 -5.99
N VAL A 334 -26.98 17.48 -5.70
CA VAL A 334 -27.59 16.94 -4.48
C VAL A 334 -26.64 15.90 -3.90
N ILE A 335 -26.23 16.11 -2.66
CA ILE A 335 -25.37 15.22 -1.88
C ILE A 335 -26.16 14.82 -0.64
N MET A 336 -26.54 13.55 -0.51
CA MET A 336 -27.37 13.05 0.59
C MET A 336 -26.77 11.79 1.21
N SER A 337 -27.05 11.56 2.49
CA SER A 337 -26.72 10.29 3.13
C SER A 337 -27.43 9.11 2.48
N GLY A 338 -26.93 7.89 2.68
CA GLY A 338 -27.61 6.65 2.28
C GLY A 338 -29.06 6.54 2.78
N MET A 339 -29.40 7.18 3.92
CA MET A 339 -30.76 7.24 4.47
C MET A 339 -31.60 8.44 3.96
N GLY A 340 -31.06 9.27 3.07
CA GLY A 340 -31.72 10.45 2.50
C GLY A 340 -31.56 11.74 3.30
N VAL A 341 -31.31 11.66 4.61
CA VAL A 341 -30.84 12.78 5.45
C VAL A 341 -29.64 12.35 6.29
N PRO A 342 -28.65 13.23 6.57
CA PRO A 342 -28.57 14.63 6.14
C PRO A 342 -28.39 14.79 4.62
N MET A 343 -28.64 15.99 4.12
CA MET A 343 -28.51 16.35 2.70
C MET A 343 -27.98 17.78 2.54
N VAL A 344 -27.20 18.02 1.49
CA VAL A 344 -26.85 19.35 0.98
C VAL A 344 -27.21 19.39 -0.50
N SER A 345 -27.87 20.46 -0.95
CA SER A 345 -28.08 20.72 -2.38
C SER A 345 -27.60 22.11 -2.75
N PHE A 346 -27.13 22.28 -3.99
CA PHE A 346 -26.74 23.59 -4.49
C PHE A 346 -27.01 23.77 -5.99
N VAL A 347 -27.14 25.04 -6.39
CA VAL A 347 -27.34 25.48 -7.78
C VAL A 347 -26.37 26.61 -8.09
N ILE A 348 -25.62 26.48 -9.18
CA ILE A 348 -24.71 27.47 -9.74
C ILE A 348 -25.21 27.83 -11.15
N PRO A 349 -26.01 28.91 -11.32
CA PRO A 349 -26.63 29.24 -12.62
C PRO A 349 -25.65 29.63 -13.74
N ASN A 350 -24.45 30.09 -13.37
CA ASN A 350 -23.39 30.53 -14.27
C ASN A 350 -22.11 29.71 -14.02
N TYR A 351 -22.22 28.39 -14.10
CA TYR A 351 -21.11 27.45 -13.93
C TYR A 351 -20.11 27.57 -15.09
N THR A 352 -18.83 27.70 -14.76
CA THR A 352 -17.72 27.88 -15.71
C THR A 352 -16.62 26.82 -15.57
N GLY A 353 -16.87 25.75 -14.80
CA GLY A 353 -15.90 24.69 -14.55
C GLY A 353 -15.12 24.87 -13.24
N LYS A 354 -13.81 24.61 -13.29
CA LYS A 354 -12.89 24.73 -12.15
C LYS A 354 -12.84 26.17 -11.62
N GLY A 355 -12.95 26.35 -10.31
CA GLY A 355 -12.98 27.67 -9.69
C GLY A 355 -13.68 27.69 -8.33
N THR A 356 -13.82 28.88 -7.76
CA THR A 356 -14.49 29.11 -6.47
C THR A 356 -15.77 29.92 -6.68
N TYR A 357 -16.86 29.46 -6.09
CA TYR A 357 -18.19 30.03 -6.19
C TYR A 357 -18.72 30.35 -4.78
N SER A 358 -18.83 31.63 -4.46
CA SER A 358 -19.42 32.09 -3.19
C SER A 358 -20.96 32.14 -3.28
N PHE A 359 -21.63 32.08 -2.14
CA PHE A 359 -23.10 32.13 -2.05
C PHE A 359 -23.55 33.44 -1.37
N PRO A 360 -23.76 34.53 -2.15
CA PRO A 360 -24.15 35.84 -1.62
C PRO A 360 -25.64 35.93 -1.28
N GLU A 361 -26.10 37.14 -0.98
CA GLU A 361 -27.52 37.46 -0.75
C GLU A 361 -28.44 36.94 -1.88
N PRO A 362 -29.58 36.29 -1.60
CA PRO A 362 -30.44 35.65 -2.60
C PRO A 362 -31.11 36.56 -3.66
N LYS A 363 -30.90 37.88 -3.65
CA LYS A 363 -31.59 38.83 -4.54
C LYS A 363 -30.91 38.91 -5.92
N GLY A 364 -31.17 37.93 -6.79
CA GLY A 364 -30.76 37.95 -8.20
C GLY A 364 -30.58 36.56 -8.81
N ILE A 365 -29.93 36.47 -9.98
CA ILE A 365 -29.39 35.20 -10.50
C ILE A 365 -28.09 34.93 -9.73
N VAL A 366 -28.23 34.27 -8.57
CA VAL A 366 -27.12 33.99 -7.65
C VAL A 366 -27.04 32.51 -7.31
N ASN A 367 -25.87 32.10 -6.82
CA ASN A 367 -25.66 30.73 -6.33
C ASN A 367 -26.54 30.48 -5.10
N GLN A 368 -27.19 29.31 -5.03
CA GLN A 368 -28.07 28.92 -3.93
C GLN A 368 -27.62 27.60 -3.33
N ALA A 369 -27.62 27.48 -2.00
CA ALA A 369 -27.33 26.23 -1.32
C ALA A 369 -28.27 26.03 -0.12
N THR A 370 -28.73 24.80 0.07
CA THR A 370 -29.52 24.39 1.23
C THR A 370 -28.93 23.15 1.88
N ALA A 371 -29.15 23.02 3.19
CA ALA A 371 -28.78 21.86 3.98
C ALA A 371 -29.99 21.36 4.78
N VAL A 372 -30.08 20.05 4.98
CA VAL A 372 -31.16 19.37 5.71
C VAL A 372 -30.52 18.37 6.66
N VAL A 373 -30.95 18.37 7.93
CA VAL A 373 -30.43 17.48 8.99
C VAL A 373 -31.40 16.34 9.28
N ASP A 374 -32.69 16.65 9.27
CA ASP A 374 -33.82 15.78 9.59
C ASP A 374 -34.96 15.99 8.57
N TYR A 375 -36.00 15.14 8.61
CA TYR A 375 -37.18 15.26 7.74
C TYR A 375 -38.09 16.44 8.16
N GLY A 376 -37.58 17.66 8.01
CA GLY A 376 -38.27 18.89 8.38
C GLY A 376 -37.85 20.09 7.52
N ASN A 377 -37.80 21.28 8.12
CA ASN A 377 -37.42 22.52 7.42
C ASN A 377 -35.90 22.68 7.35
N GLY A 378 -35.39 22.84 6.12
CA GLY A 378 -33.97 23.02 5.83
C GLY A 378 -33.38 24.37 6.24
N TYR A 379 -32.05 24.45 6.12
CA TYR A 379 -31.19 25.59 6.41
C TYR A 379 -30.67 26.20 5.10
N THR A 380 -30.51 27.52 5.03
CA THR A 380 -30.06 28.28 3.85
C THR A 380 -28.67 28.88 4.04
N GLN A 381 -28.01 29.34 2.97
CA GLN A 381 -26.65 29.93 3.02
C GLN A 381 -26.48 31.23 3.84
N GLY A 382 -27.53 31.68 4.55
CA GLY A 382 -27.62 32.94 5.28
C GLY A 382 -29.08 33.26 5.62
N TYR A 383 -29.31 34.39 6.29
CA TYR A 383 -30.64 34.87 6.68
C TYR A 383 -30.68 36.40 6.77
N TYR A 384 -31.87 37.01 6.73
CA TYR A 384 -32.03 38.43 7.06
C TYR A 384 -32.24 38.61 8.57
N HIS A 385 -31.45 39.48 9.20
CA HIS A 385 -31.56 39.76 10.61
C HIS A 385 -32.96 40.36 10.93
N PRO A 386 -33.72 39.82 11.90
CA PRO A 386 -35.15 40.10 12.06
C PRO A 386 -35.48 41.54 12.46
N VAL A 387 -34.50 42.32 12.94
CA VAL A 387 -34.69 43.72 13.36
C VAL A 387 -34.09 44.69 12.34
N THR A 388 -32.81 44.52 11.99
CA THR A 388 -32.09 45.45 11.10
C THR A 388 -32.37 45.20 9.62
N THR A 389 -32.95 44.05 9.26
CA THR A 389 -33.18 43.57 7.88
C THR A 389 -31.91 43.38 7.04
N GLU A 390 -30.74 43.44 7.66
CA GLU A 390 -29.44 43.21 7.03
C GLU A 390 -29.24 41.71 6.70
N TRP A 391 -28.56 41.42 5.59
CA TRP A 391 -28.23 40.05 5.22
C TRP A 391 -27.02 39.53 6.02
N ILE A 392 -27.22 38.45 6.76
CA ILE A 392 -26.17 37.73 7.49
C ILE A 392 -25.77 36.51 6.65
N SER A 393 -24.56 36.60 6.08
CA SER A 393 -23.94 35.53 5.28
C SER A 393 -23.44 34.38 6.15
N GLY A 394 -23.65 33.14 5.69
CA GLY A 394 -23.01 31.94 6.22
C GLY A 394 -21.60 31.67 5.71
N ASN A 395 -21.07 32.56 4.86
CA ASN A 395 -19.77 32.42 4.18
C ASN A 395 -19.63 31.09 3.42
N VAL A 396 -20.77 30.53 2.99
CA VAL A 396 -20.81 29.30 2.21
C VAL A 396 -20.03 29.51 0.92
N THR A 397 -19.13 28.57 0.64
CA THR A 397 -18.22 28.61 -0.51
C THR A 397 -18.12 27.22 -1.12
N LEU A 398 -18.26 27.12 -2.44
CA LEU A 398 -18.04 25.93 -3.25
C LEU A 398 -16.74 26.09 -4.02
N THR A 399 -15.79 25.17 -3.86
CA THR A 399 -14.55 25.13 -4.63
C THR A 399 -14.54 23.87 -5.50
N ILE A 400 -14.55 24.04 -6.82
CA ILE A 400 -14.33 22.96 -7.79
C ILE A 400 -12.84 22.88 -8.08
N SER A 401 -12.20 21.78 -7.68
CA SER A 401 -10.75 21.57 -7.81
C SER A 401 -10.36 20.82 -9.09
N GLU A 402 -11.26 19.96 -9.58
CA GLU A 402 -11.10 19.14 -10.79
C GLU A 402 -12.41 19.20 -11.58
N HIS A 403 -12.34 19.45 -12.89
CA HIS A 403 -13.49 19.39 -13.79
C HIS A 403 -13.07 18.74 -15.11
N GLY A 404 -13.39 17.45 -15.29
CA GLY A 404 -12.95 16.68 -16.45
C GLY A 404 -13.79 16.84 -17.73
N GLY A 405 -14.92 17.55 -17.69
CA GLY A 405 -15.89 17.60 -18.78
C GLY A 405 -16.84 16.39 -18.79
N SER A 406 -17.39 16.06 -19.96
CA SER A 406 -18.34 14.95 -20.12
C SER A 406 -17.68 13.58 -19.91
N GLY A 407 -18.37 12.67 -19.20
CA GLY A 407 -17.89 11.32 -18.90
C GLY A 407 -16.71 11.22 -17.92
N LYS A 408 -16.23 12.34 -17.38
CA LYS A 408 -15.11 12.39 -16.41
C LYS A 408 -15.57 12.95 -15.06
N PRO A 409 -14.92 12.56 -13.95
CA PRO A 409 -15.28 13.08 -12.64
C PRO A 409 -15.07 14.59 -12.53
N THR A 410 -15.90 15.22 -11.71
CA THR A 410 -15.70 16.55 -11.17
C THR A 410 -15.50 16.41 -9.66
N ARG A 411 -14.50 17.09 -9.10
CA ARG A 411 -14.23 17.14 -7.65
C ARG A 411 -14.48 18.53 -7.11
N GLY A 412 -15.04 18.59 -5.91
CA GLY A 412 -15.13 19.84 -5.19
C GLY A 412 -15.38 19.68 -3.70
N THR A 413 -15.39 20.81 -3.03
CA THR A 413 -15.78 20.95 -1.63
C THR A 413 -16.81 22.08 -1.50
N ILE A 414 -17.81 21.91 -0.64
CA ILE A 414 -18.69 23.02 -0.22
C ILE A 414 -18.73 23.06 1.30
N GLY A 415 -18.61 24.25 1.88
CA GLY A 415 -18.68 24.40 3.33
C GLY A 415 -18.94 25.83 3.77
N GLY A 416 -19.38 25.98 5.02
CA GLY A 416 -19.78 27.23 5.65
C GLY A 416 -20.82 26.98 6.74
N THR A 417 -21.44 28.05 7.23
CA THR A 417 -22.57 27.99 8.16
C THR A 417 -23.88 28.07 7.39
N PHE A 418 -24.84 27.20 7.68
CA PHE A 418 -26.18 27.25 7.11
C PHE A 418 -27.19 27.60 8.21
N PHE A 419 -28.19 28.43 7.92
CA PHE A 419 -29.06 29.03 8.91
C PHE A 419 -30.54 28.65 8.77
N LYS A 420 -31.21 28.53 9.91
CA LYS A 420 -32.67 28.38 10.04
C LYS A 420 -33.16 29.43 11.03
N GLY A 421 -33.68 30.55 10.52
CA GLY A 421 -33.78 31.77 11.31
C GLY A 421 -32.38 32.23 11.73
N THR A 422 -32.19 32.53 13.01
CA THR A 422 -30.87 32.90 13.59
C THR A 422 -29.99 31.69 13.96
N SER A 423 -30.52 30.47 13.95
CA SER A 423 -29.78 29.26 14.37
C SER A 423 -28.93 28.72 13.22
N GLY A 424 -27.60 28.69 13.42
CA GLY A 424 -26.63 28.21 12.44
C GLY A 424 -26.14 26.78 12.71
N ILE A 425 -25.86 26.03 11.64
CA ILE A 425 -25.17 24.73 11.68
C ILE A 425 -23.93 24.76 10.78
N GLY A 426 -22.87 24.06 11.19
CA GLY A 426 -21.70 23.83 10.33
C GLY A 426 -22.00 22.79 9.26
N VAL A 427 -21.55 23.07 8.03
CA VAL A 427 -21.60 22.14 6.89
C VAL A 427 -20.21 22.03 6.28
N ARG A 428 -19.80 20.80 5.98
CA ARG A 428 -18.57 20.48 5.23
C ARG A 428 -18.83 19.29 4.33
N VAL A 429 -18.62 19.48 3.03
CA VAL A 429 -18.76 18.45 2.01
C VAL A 429 -17.47 18.34 1.20
N LYS A 430 -17.04 17.11 0.94
CA LYS A 430 -16.07 16.73 -0.11
C LYS A 430 -16.84 15.87 -1.11
N PHE A 431 -16.64 16.04 -2.40
CA PHE A 431 -17.32 15.18 -3.38
C PHE A 431 -16.47 14.90 -4.61
N LYS A 432 -16.69 13.72 -5.18
CA LYS A 432 -16.24 13.31 -6.51
C LYS A 432 -17.38 12.55 -7.18
N ALA A 433 -17.89 13.05 -8.31
CA ALA A 433 -18.89 12.35 -9.11
C ALA A 433 -18.74 12.72 -10.59
N VAL A 434 -19.23 11.87 -11.49
CA VAL A 434 -19.32 12.17 -12.92
C VAL A 434 -20.62 12.94 -13.17
N PRO A 435 -20.58 14.20 -13.67
CA PRO A 435 -21.80 14.94 -13.94
C PRO A 435 -22.58 14.36 -15.13
N VAL A 436 -23.90 14.33 -15.00
CA VAL A 436 -24.82 14.09 -16.12
C VAL A 436 -24.98 15.41 -16.87
N TYR A 437 -24.67 15.43 -18.17
CA TYR A 437 -24.87 16.60 -19.02
C TYR A 437 -26.21 16.47 -19.74
N ILE A 438 -27.08 17.46 -19.55
CA ILE A 438 -28.36 17.59 -20.25
C ILE A 438 -28.19 18.71 -21.29
N PRO A 439 -28.49 18.45 -22.58
CA PRO A 439 -28.33 19.43 -23.65
C PRO A 439 -29.30 20.62 -23.55
#